data_AF-A0A8H5UC42-F1
#
_entry.id   AF-A0A8H5UC42-F1
#
_cell.length_a   1.000
_cell.length_b   1.000
_cell.length_c   1.000
_cell.angle_alpha   90.00
_cell.angle_beta   90.00
_cell.angle_gamma   90.00
#
_symmetry.space_group_name_H-M   'P 1'
#
loop_
_entity.id
_entity.type
_entity.pdbx_description
1 polymer ?
#
loop_
_entity_poly.entity_id
_entity_poly.type
_entity_poly.pdbx_seq_one_letter_code
_entity_poly.pdbx_strand_id
1 'polypeptide(L)'
;MNSILDLTGSPASLLSNKDQTFTTSTEWYLAVAEMNLIQLAFQQNNAVEDEDDVRDKKNGGTVFRLFLEDSRPSSVLVGKDLKVVGVIDWEFAYAAPSEFSFDPPWWLLLKYPEYWPGGYKEWIEHTCHA
;
A
#
# COMPACT_ATOMS: atom_id res chain seq x y z
N MET A 1 -2.98 10.05 12.58
CA MET A 1 -2.02 10.23 11.46
C MET A 1 -2.48 9.36 10.31
N ASN A 2 -2.45 9.88 9.08
CA ASN A 2 -2.90 9.15 7.90
C ASN A 2 -1.64 8.78 7.11
N SER A 3 -1.23 7.51 7.22
CA SER A 3 0.07 7.06 6.74
C SER A 3 0.33 7.40 5.27
N ILE A 4 -0.71 7.46 4.42
CA ILE A 4 -0.55 7.87 3.02
C ILE A 4 -0.08 9.33 2.91
N LEU A 5 -0.66 10.25 3.69
CA LEU A 5 -0.24 11.66 3.67
C LEU A 5 1.19 11.82 4.19
N ASP A 6 1.47 11.14 5.30
CA ASP A 6 2.75 11.25 6.01
C ASP A 6 3.89 10.63 5.18
N LEU A 7 3.61 9.58 4.39
CA LEU A 7 4.63 8.81 3.68
C LEU A 7 4.81 9.20 2.22
N THR A 8 3.83 9.87 1.60
CA THR A 8 3.88 10.21 0.16
C THR A 8 3.80 11.70 -0.13
N GLY A 9 3.49 12.53 0.87
CA GLY A 9 3.22 13.96 0.65
C GLY A 9 1.99 14.21 -0.24
N SER A 10 1.13 13.22 -0.45
CA SER A 10 -0.08 13.35 -1.27
C SER A 10 -1.04 14.40 -0.71
N PRO A 11 -1.74 15.19 -1.56
CA PRO A 11 -2.79 16.09 -1.11
C PRO A 11 -3.93 15.33 -0.39
N ALA A 12 -4.29 15.79 0.81
CA ALA A 12 -5.39 15.21 1.59
C ALA A 12 -6.74 15.19 0.86
N SER A 13 -6.93 16.06 -0.13
CA SER A 13 -8.13 16.10 -0.98
C SER A 13 -8.30 14.88 -1.89
N LEU A 14 -7.25 14.08 -2.11
CA LEU A 14 -7.31 12.87 -2.92
C LEU A 14 -7.75 11.64 -2.13
N LEU A 15 -7.75 11.70 -0.80
CA LEU A 15 -8.15 10.58 0.04
C LEU A 15 -9.65 10.59 0.29
N SER A 16 -10.21 9.39 0.44
CA SER A 16 -11.57 9.17 0.93
C SER A 16 -11.76 9.90 2.27
N ASN A 17 -12.97 10.41 2.51
CA ASN A 17 -13.26 11.08 3.77
C ASN A 17 -13.09 10.09 4.93
N LYS A 18 -12.49 10.51 6.04
CA LYS A 18 -12.24 9.63 7.22
C LYS A 18 -13.54 9.08 7.82
N ASP A 19 -14.65 9.79 7.65
CA ASP A 19 -15.96 9.36 8.14
C ASP A 19 -16.79 8.64 7.04
N GLN A 20 -16.15 8.32 5.90
CA GLN A 20 -16.81 7.64 4.79
C GLN A 20 -17.11 6.18 5.15
N THR A 21 -18.38 5.83 5.09
CA THR A 21 -18.85 4.45 5.10
C THR A 21 -19.16 4.00 3.69
N PHE A 22 -18.84 2.75 3.36
CA PHE A 22 -19.15 2.16 2.05
C PHE A 22 -20.42 1.33 2.15
N THR A 23 -21.27 1.42 1.13
CA THR A 23 -22.55 0.70 1.09
C THR A 23 -22.44 -0.66 0.41
N THR A 24 -21.37 -0.86 -0.37
CA THR A 24 -21.06 -2.12 -1.02
C THR A 24 -19.59 -2.49 -0.84
N SER A 25 -19.29 -3.79 -0.91
CA SER A 25 -17.90 -4.28 -0.93
C SER A 25 -17.13 -3.75 -2.13
N THR A 26 -17.78 -3.56 -3.28
CA THR A 26 -17.17 -2.99 -4.48
C THR A 26 -16.67 -1.56 -4.25
N GLU A 27 -17.49 -0.71 -3.63
CA GLU A 27 -17.08 0.67 -3.30
C GLU A 27 -15.88 0.68 -2.34
N TRP A 28 -15.87 -0.22 -1.35
CA TRP A 28 -14.75 -0.38 -0.44
C TRP A 28 -13.47 -0.82 -1.16
N TYR A 29 -13.55 -1.84 -2.02
CA TYR A 29 -12.40 -2.31 -2.79
C TYR A 29 -11.86 -1.26 -3.76
N LEU A 30 -12.74 -0.49 -4.40
CA LEU A 30 -12.34 0.61 -5.26
C LEU A 30 -11.58 1.67 -4.47
N ALA A 31 -12.09 2.08 -3.31
CA ALA A 31 -11.39 3.04 -2.46
C ALA A 31 -10.02 2.54 -2.00
N VAL A 32 -9.91 1.26 -1.62
CA VAL A 32 -8.61 0.67 -1.25
C VAL A 32 -7.66 0.63 -2.45
N ALA A 33 -8.13 0.26 -3.64
CA ALA A 33 -7.32 0.28 -4.86
C ALA A 33 -6.86 1.70 -5.22
N GLU A 34 -7.75 2.69 -5.16
CA GLU A 34 -7.43 4.10 -5.37
C GLU A 34 -6.38 4.62 -4.37
N MET A 35 -6.52 4.28 -3.10
CA MET A 35 -5.54 4.65 -2.06
C MET A 35 -4.16 4.02 -2.33
N ASN A 36 -4.11 2.78 -2.79
CA ASN A 36 -2.86 2.13 -3.21
C ASN A 36 -2.27 2.76 -4.48
N LEU A 37 -3.10 3.18 -5.43
CA LEU A 37 -2.63 3.92 -6.62
C LEU A 37 -2.12 5.32 -6.28
N ILE A 38 -2.76 6.01 -5.34
CA ILE A 38 -2.28 7.29 -4.80
C ILE A 38 -0.92 7.08 -4.12
N GLN A 39 -0.78 6.02 -3.32
CA GLN A 39 0.49 5.68 -2.70
C GLN A 39 1.58 5.53 -3.77
N LEU A 40 1.33 4.70 -4.79
CA LEU A 40 2.25 4.47 -5.91
C LEU A 40 2.61 5.74 -6.70
N ALA A 41 1.64 6.62 -6.93
CA ALA A 41 1.84 7.83 -7.71
C ALA A 41 2.66 8.89 -6.98
N PHE A 42 2.50 8.98 -5.65
CA PHE A 42 3.10 10.06 -4.84
C PHE A 42 4.30 9.62 -4.00
N GLN A 43 4.55 8.32 -3.83
CA GLN A 43 5.65 7.80 -2.99
C GLN A 43 7.04 8.35 -3.37
N GLN A 44 7.28 8.63 -4.65
CA GLN A 44 8.55 9.21 -5.10
C GLN A 44 8.86 10.57 -4.45
N ASN A 45 7.84 11.30 -3.99
CA ASN A 45 8.03 12.58 -3.30
C ASN A 45 8.73 12.44 -1.95
N ASN A 46 8.84 11.22 -1.43
CA ASN A 46 9.54 10.92 -0.19
C ASN A 46 10.70 9.93 -0.41
N ALA A 47 11.11 9.74 -1.67
CA ALA A 47 12.26 8.92 -2.03
C ALA A 47 13.53 9.43 -1.33
N VAL A 48 14.45 8.50 -1.06
CA VAL A 48 15.76 8.85 -0.52
C VAL A 48 16.56 9.56 -1.60
N GLU A 49 17.01 10.79 -1.33
CA GLU A 49 17.79 11.58 -2.30
C GLU A 49 19.30 11.34 -2.16
N ASP A 50 19.81 11.29 -0.93
CA ASP A 50 21.23 11.08 -0.63
C ASP A 50 21.48 10.50 0.79
N GLU A 51 22.75 10.28 1.14
CA GLU A 51 23.14 9.71 2.44
C GLU A 51 22.75 10.60 3.64
N ASP A 52 22.71 11.91 3.46
CA ASP A 52 22.35 12.85 4.51
C ASP A 52 20.82 12.89 4.70
N ASP A 53 20.03 12.78 3.62
CA ASP A 53 18.57 12.56 3.68
C ASP A 53 18.23 11.24 4.40
N VAL A 54 18.99 10.16 4.14
CA VAL A 54 18.85 8.91 4.93
C VAL A 54 19.09 9.18 6.42
N ARG A 55 20.14 9.92 6.76
CA ARG A 55 20.48 10.21 8.17
C ARG A 55 19.39 11.07 8.81
N ASP A 56 18.86 12.07 8.11
CA ASP A 56 17.80 12.93 8.63
C ASP A 56 16.47 12.19 8.79
N LYS A 57 16.05 11.37 7.81
CA LYS A 57 14.87 10.50 7.94
C LYS A 57 15.03 9.48 9.06
N LYS A 58 16.24 8.94 9.24
CA LYS A 58 16.56 7.97 10.31
C LYS A 58 16.64 8.63 11.70
N ASN A 59 17.17 9.84 11.78
CA ASN A 59 17.29 10.65 13.01
C ASN A 59 15.95 11.26 13.43
N GLY A 60 15.03 11.49 12.48
CA GLY A 60 13.62 11.77 12.72
C GLY A 60 12.84 10.62 13.36
N GLY A 61 13.49 9.46 13.53
CA GLY A 61 12.96 8.26 14.14
C GLY A 61 12.18 7.43 13.12
N THR A 62 12.82 6.38 12.59
CA THR A 62 12.11 5.36 11.81
C THR A 62 10.98 4.78 12.66
N VAL A 63 9.74 5.14 12.34
CA VAL A 63 8.56 4.67 13.06
C VAL A 63 8.22 3.29 12.55
N PHE A 64 8.40 2.27 13.39
CA PHE A 64 7.89 0.95 13.11
C PHE A 64 6.36 0.97 13.20
N ARG A 65 5.71 0.47 12.15
CA ARG A 65 4.26 0.29 12.09
C ARG A 65 3.95 -1.19 11.92
N LEU A 66 2.77 -1.59 12.40
CA LEU A 66 2.24 -2.90 12.07
C LEU A 66 1.87 -2.91 10.59
N PHE A 67 2.53 -3.77 9.83
CA PHE A 67 2.34 -3.94 8.40
C PHE A 67 1.67 -5.29 8.16
N LEU A 68 0.71 -5.33 7.23
CA LEU A 68 0.05 -6.55 6.78
C LEU A 68 0.29 -6.67 5.27
N GLU A 69 1.29 -7.46 4.91
CA GLU A 69 1.76 -7.62 3.53
C GLU A 69 0.66 -8.23 2.64
N ASP A 70 -0.12 -9.16 3.19
CA ASP A 70 -1.13 -9.89 2.45
C ASP A 70 -2.58 -9.43 2.70
N SER A 71 -2.80 -8.12 2.61
CA SER A 71 -4.11 -7.47 2.80
C SER A 71 -5.07 -7.59 1.60
N ARG A 72 -5.12 -8.78 0.99
CA ARG A 72 -5.97 -9.07 -0.18
C ARG A 72 -7.46 -8.86 0.11
N PRO A 73 -8.26 -8.61 -0.95
CA PRO A 73 -9.71 -8.61 -0.84
C PRO A 73 -10.31 -9.84 -0.13
N SER A 74 -9.76 -11.03 -0.39
CA SER A 74 -10.21 -12.28 0.24
C SER A 74 -10.01 -12.32 1.76
N SER A 75 -9.12 -11.48 2.29
CA SER A 75 -8.79 -11.40 3.72
C SER A 75 -9.76 -10.49 4.50
N VAL A 76 -10.78 -9.93 3.86
CA VAL A 76 -11.72 -8.98 4.47
C VAL A 76 -13.12 -9.59 4.57
N LEU A 77 -13.61 -9.75 5.79
CA LEU A 77 -14.94 -10.27 6.07
C LEU A 77 -15.98 -9.16 5.98
N VAL A 78 -17.05 -9.45 5.24
CA VAL A 78 -18.17 -8.53 5.02
C VAL A 78 -19.46 -9.13 5.58
N GLY A 79 -20.16 -8.35 6.41
CA GLY A 79 -21.43 -8.72 7.02
C GLY A 79 -22.61 -8.68 6.03
N LYS A 80 -23.79 -9.08 6.51
CA LYS A 80 -25.04 -9.08 5.70
C LYS A 80 -25.47 -7.69 5.24
N ASP A 81 -25.06 -6.65 5.97
CA ASP A 81 -25.30 -5.25 5.66
C ASP A 81 -24.17 -4.63 4.81
N LEU A 82 -23.31 -5.46 4.21
CA LEU A 82 -22.18 -5.07 3.38
C LEU A 82 -21.10 -4.24 4.08
N LYS A 83 -21.09 -4.26 5.43
CA LYS A 83 -20.05 -3.62 6.22
C LYS A 83 -18.87 -4.56 6.46
N VAL A 84 -17.67 -4.00 6.51
CA VAL A 84 -16.48 -4.72 6.99
C VAL A 84 -16.70 -5.07 8.46
N VAL A 85 -16.66 -6.36 8.78
CA VAL A 85 -16.83 -6.89 10.15
C VAL A 85 -15.54 -7.44 10.72
N GLY A 86 -14.52 -7.65 9.89
CA GLY A 86 -13.20 -8.08 10.34
C GLY A 86 -12.20 -8.21 9.19
N VAL A 87 -10.92 -8.22 9.56
CA VAL A 87 -9.80 -8.59 8.68
C VAL A 87 -9.20 -9.86 9.26
N ILE A 88 -8.97 -10.86 8.41
CA ILE A 88 -8.39 -12.18 8.75
C ILE A 88 -7.01 -12.34 8.11
N ASP A 89 -6.42 -13.54 8.20
CA ASP A 89 -5.14 -13.90 7.58
C ASP A 89 -3.95 -13.01 8.02
N TRP A 90 -3.83 -12.79 9.34
CA TRP A 90 -2.75 -12.01 9.94
C TRP A 90 -1.40 -12.76 10.04
N GLU A 91 -1.25 -13.90 9.36
CA GLU A 91 -0.04 -14.72 9.46
C GLU A 91 1.22 -14.04 8.88
N PHE A 92 1.03 -13.01 8.04
CA PHE A 92 2.07 -12.15 7.50
C PHE A 92 2.03 -10.73 8.08
N ALA A 93 1.52 -10.56 9.31
CA ALA A 93 1.58 -9.29 10.02
C ALA A 93 2.92 -9.16 10.77
N TYR A 94 3.64 -8.05 10.55
CA TYR A 94 4.92 -7.79 11.23
C TYR A 94 5.13 -6.30 11.49
N ALA A 95 5.99 -5.98 12.46
CA ALA A 95 6.43 -4.61 12.67
C ALA A 95 7.52 -4.28 11.64
N ALA A 96 7.26 -3.30 10.78
CA ALA A 96 8.17 -2.89 9.71
C ALA A 96 8.44 -1.37 9.78
N PRO A 97 9.59 -0.90 9.29
CA PRO A 97 9.75 0.50 8.92
C PRO A 97 8.59 0.95 8.01
N SER A 98 8.10 2.17 8.19
CA SER A 98 7.01 2.72 7.39
C SER A 98 7.27 2.73 5.88
N GLU A 99 8.54 2.67 5.50
CA GLU A 99 9.07 2.59 4.15
C GLU A 99 8.62 1.32 3.41
N PHE A 100 8.25 0.24 4.12
CA PHE A 100 7.67 -0.97 3.51
C PHE A 100 6.28 -0.73 2.90
N SER A 101 5.62 0.39 3.22
CA SER A 101 4.37 0.78 2.55
C SER A 101 4.56 1.33 1.14
N PHE A 102 5.80 1.44 0.65
CA PHE A 102 6.09 1.84 -0.73
C PHE A 102 6.02 0.67 -1.72
N ASP A 103 6.01 -0.57 -1.23
CA ASP A 103 5.82 -1.71 -2.12
C ASP A 103 4.33 -1.82 -2.47
N PRO A 104 3.95 -1.78 -3.77
CA PRO A 104 2.58 -2.03 -4.16
C PRO A 104 2.17 -3.42 -3.69
N PRO A 105 0.98 -3.59 -3.11
CA PRO A 105 0.52 -4.92 -2.76
C PRO A 105 0.51 -5.80 -4.00
N TRP A 106 1.13 -6.97 -3.91
CA TRP A 106 1.27 -7.89 -5.04
C TRP A 106 -0.09 -8.28 -5.65
N TRP A 107 -1.16 -8.26 -4.86
CA TRP A 107 -2.52 -8.54 -5.33
C TRP A 107 -3.12 -7.45 -6.24
N LEU A 108 -2.54 -6.25 -6.26
CA LEU A 108 -2.88 -5.23 -7.25
C LEU A 108 -2.43 -5.67 -8.64
N LEU A 109 -1.40 -6.52 -8.72
CA LEU A 109 -1.02 -7.21 -9.94
C LEU A 109 -2.09 -8.26 -10.22
N LEU A 110 -3.05 -7.93 -11.09
CA LEU A 110 -4.17 -8.79 -11.52
C LEU A 110 -3.76 -10.22 -11.92
N LYS A 111 -2.45 -10.43 -12.18
CA LYS A 111 -1.81 -11.70 -12.47
C LYS A 111 -0.40 -11.68 -11.90
N TYR A 112 0.11 -12.80 -11.38
CA TYR A 112 1.52 -12.87 -10.97
C TYR A 112 2.46 -12.64 -12.16
N PRO A 113 3.62 -11.98 -11.95
CA PRO A 113 4.61 -11.75 -13.00
C PRO A 113 5.05 -13.03 -13.72
N GLU A 114 5.06 -14.20 -13.07
CA GLU A 114 5.42 -15.46 -13.74
C GLU A 114 4.48 -15.82 -14.91
N TYR A 115 3.25 -15.31 -14.87
CA TYR A 115 2.26 -15.58 -15.91
C TYR A 115 2.13 -14.45 -16.94
N TRP A 116 2.92 -13.38 -16.84
CA TRP A 116 2.90 -12.31 -17.85
C TRP A 116 3.56 -12.81 -19.15
N PRO A 117 3.19 -12.27 -20.32
CA PRO A 117 3.99 -12.47 -21.52
C PRO A 117 5.44 -12.05 -21.25
N GLY A 118 6.41 -12.95 -21.44
CA GLY A 118 7.81 -12.72 -21.05
C GLY A 118 8.20 -13.22 -19.66
N GLY A 119 7.21 -13.46 -18.81
CA GLY A 119 7.37 -13.97 -17.44
C GLY A 119 8.13 -13.01 -16.52
N TYR A 120 8.59 -13.57 -15.39
CA TYR A 120 9.27 -12.83 -14.34
C TYR A 120 10.59 -12.17 -14.79
N LYS A 121 11.32 -12.83 -15.68
CA LYS A 121 12.66 -12.37 -16.11
C LYS A 121 12.58 -11.05 -16.88
N GLU A 122 11.67 -10.96 -17.85
CA GLU A 122 11.46 -9.75 -18.64
C GLU A 122 10.88 -8.60 -17.79
N TRP A 123 10.07 -8.93 -16.77
CA TRP A 123 9.58 -7.94 -15.81
C TRP A 123 10.70 -7.31 -14.99
N ILE A 124 11.62 -8.12 -14.43
CA ILE A 124 12.77 -7.60 -13.67
C ILE A 124 13.65 -6.73 -14.57
N GLU A 125 13.93 -7.17 -15.79
CA GLU A 125 14.76 -6.44 -16.74
C GLU A 125 14.18 -5.05 -17.07
N HIS A 126 12.86 -4.91 -17.13
CA HIS A 126 12.20 -3.62 -17.41
C HIS A 126 11.95 -2.74 -16.18
N THR A 127 11.85 -3.31 -14.98
CA THR A 127 11.34 -2.59 -13.79
C THR A 127 12.41 -2.35 -12.72
N CYS A 128 13.46 -3.17 -12.67
CA CYS A 128 14.49 -3.12 -11.62
C CYS A 128 15.85 -2.59 -12.09
N HIS A 129 15.98 -2.16 -13.35
CA HIS A 129 17.18 -1.50 -13.90
C HIS A 129 17.08 0.03 -13.91
N ALA A 130 16.67 0.62 -12.78
CA ALA A 130 16.79 2.05 -12.50
C ALA A 130 17.77 2.28 -11.34
#